data_AF-B3T940-F1
#
_entry.id   AF-B3T940-F1
#
_cell.length_a   1.000
_cell.length_b   1.000
_cell.length_c   1.000
_cell.angle_alpha   90.00
_cell.angle_beta   90.00
_cell.angle_gamma   90.00
#
_symmetry.space_group_name_H-M   'P 1'
#
loop_
_entity.id
_entity.type
_entity.pdbx_description
1 polymer ?
#
loop_
_entity_poly.entity_id
_entity_poly.type
_entity_poly.pdbx_seq_one_letter_code
_entity_poly.pdbx_strand_id
1 'polypeptide(L)'
;MEIGSISFVVPEVVKNELIRLQNNPEKKQEIETTLNFIKKLKTISIQGNFADKELIEYVKNNRSIVGTMDRALKKQIKQEGSSILSFSQDKIILES
;
A
#
# COMPACT_ATOMS: atom_id res chain seq x y z
N MET A 1 4.40 -13.67 17.46
CA MET A 1 5.11 -12.62 16.72
C MET A 1 4.76 -11.33 17.43
N GLU A 2 5.75 -10.62 17.98
CA GLU A 2 5.51 -9.33 18.63
C GLU A 2 5.66 -8.24 17.59
N ILE A 3 4.64 -7.40 17.45
CA ILE A 3 4.68 -6.24 16.55
C ILE A 3 5.06 -5.05 17.44
N GLY A 4 6.25 -4.50 17.22
CA GLY A 4 6.67 -3.26 17.88
C GLY A 4 5.82 -2.06 17.45
N SER A 5 6.27 -0.84 17.73
CA SER A 5 5.58 0.36 17.27
C SER A 5 5.44 0.39 15.75
N ILE A 6 4.20 0.55 15.25
CA ILE A 6 3.91 0.66 13.82
C ILE A 6 3.65 2.11 13.43
N SER A 7 4.09 2.48 12.23
CA SER A 7 3.76 3.75 11.59
C SER A 7 3.22 3.47 10.19
N PHE A 8 2.04 3.99 9.89
CA PHE A 8 1.46 3.91 8.56
C PHE A 8 2.01 5.05 7.68
N VAL A 9 2.47 4.68 6.49
CA VAL A 9 3.02 5.61 5.51
C VAL A 9 2.38 5.38 4.16
N VAL A 10 2.37 6.42 3.33
CA VAL A 10 1.82 6.36 1.97
C VAL A 10 2.92 6.66 0.95
N PRO A 11 3.23 5.73 0.04
CA PRO A 11 4.14 5.99 -1.07
C PRO A 11 3.61 7.08 -2.01
N GLU A 12 4.49 7.95 -2.51
CA GLU A 12 4.12 8.99 -3.47
C GLU A 12 3.53 8.41 -4.77
N VAL A 13 4.07 7.30 -5.28
CA VAL A 13 3.52 6.58 -6.44
C VAL A 13 2.08 6.11 -6.23
N VAL A 14 1.72 5.62 -5.04
CA VAL A 14 0.35 5.19 -4.69
C VAL A 14 -0.59 6.40 -4.63
N LYS A 15 -0.14 7.50 -4.02
CA LYS A 15 -0.90 8.76 -3.99
C LYS A 15 -1.15 9.28 -5.41
N ASN A 16 -0.17 9.22 -6.30
CA ASN A 16 -0.29 9.68 -7.68
C ASN A 16 -1.29 8.81 -8.46
N GLU A 17 -1.32 7.51 -8.22
CA GLU A 17 -2.32 6.62 -8.80
C GLU A 17 -3.75 6.95 -8.33
N LEU A 18 -3.94 7.20 -7.03
CA LEU A 18 -5.23 7.67 -6.50
C LEU A 18 -5.70 8.98 -7.16
N ILE A 19 -4.79 9.95 -7.36
CA ILE A 19 -5.10 11.21 -8.05
C ILE A 19 -5.55 10.95 -9.49
N ARG A 20 -4.85 10.06 -10.22
CA ARG A 20 -5.25 9.70 -11.59
C ARG A 20 -6.63 9.03 -11.62
N LEU A 21 -6.92 8.17 -10.65
CA LEU A 21 -8.21 7.49 -10.54
C LEU A 21 -9.36 8.44 -10.24
N GLN A 22 -9.13 9.63 -9.68
CA GLN A 22 -10.17 10.63 -9.41
C GLN A 22 -10.92 11.04 -10.69
N ASN A 23 -10.30 10.86 -11.85
CA ASN A 23 -10.92 11.09 -13.16
C ASN A 23 -12.01 10.06 -13.52
N ASN A 24 -12.13 8.95 -12.77
CA ASN A 24 -13.21 7.99 -12.93
C ASN A 24 -14.46 8.46 -12.13
N PRO A 25 -15.57 8.84 -12.79
CA PRO A 25 -16.76 9.35 -12.12
C PRO A 25 -17.36 8.36 -11.11
N GLU A 26 -17.31 7.06 -11.40
CA GLU A 26 -17.93 6.01 -10.56
C GLU A 26 -17.22 5.86 -9.21
N LYS A 27 -15.91 6.17 -9.16
CA LYS A 27 -15.07 5.99 -7.97
C LYS A 27 -14.71 7.29 -7.28
N LYS A 28 -15.13 8.43 -7.84
CA LYS A 28 -14.65 9.76 -7.43
C LYS A 28 -14.83 10.03 -5.93
N GLN A 29 -16.00 9.73 -5.37
CA GLN A 29 -16.28 9.99 -3.95
C GLN A 29 -15.40 9.14 -3.01
N GLU A 30 -15.20 7.86 -3.33
CA GLU A 30 -14.35 6.94 -2.56
C GLU A 30 -12.90 7.40 -2.60
N ILE A 31 -12.44 7.84 -3.77
CA ILE A 31 -11.08 8.34 -3.99
C ILE A 31 -10.85 9.65 -3.26
N GLU A 32 -11.78 10.61 -3.33
CA GLU A 32 -11.67 11.88 -2.61
C GLU A 32 -11.63 11.69 -1.10
N THR A 33 -12.46 10.77 -0.58
CA THR A 33 -12.45 10.40 0.84
C THR A 33 -11.12 9.79 1.23
N THR A 34 -10.60 8.87 0.42
CA THR A 34 -9.29 8.24 0.64
C THR A 34 -8.16 9.26 0.59
N LEU A 35 -8.12 10.13 -0.43
CA LEU A 35 -7.14 11.22 -0.56
C LEU A 35 -7.16 12.15 0.64
N ASN A 36 -8.35 12.48 1.18
CA ASN A 36 -8.48 13.29 2.37
C ASN A 36 -8.00 12.57 3.64
N PHE A 37 -8.22 11.26 3.75
CA PHE A 37 -7.73 10.46 4.86
C PHE A 37 -6.19 10.38 4.87
N ILE A 38 -5.58 10.07 3.71
CA ILE A 38 -4.12 9.88 3.63
C ILE A 38 -3.31 11.17 3.84
N LYS A 39 -3.93 12.37 3.74
CA LYS A 39 -3.26 13.64 4.09
C LYS A 39 -2.74 13.68 5.53
N LYS A 40 -3.32 12.89 6.42
CA LYS A 40 -2.92 12.77 7.83
C LYS A 40 -1.75 11.80 8.03
N LEU A 41 -1.39 11.03 7.00
CA LEU A 41 -0.33 10.02 7.04
C LEU A 41 0.97 10.59 6.48
N LYS A 42 2.10 10.08 6.96
CA LYS A 42 3.41 10.44 6.42
C LYS A 42 3.54 9.91 4.99
N THR A 43 3.85 10.79 4.04
CA THR A 43 4.20 10.39 2.68
C THR A 43 5.69 10.05 2.60
N ILE A 44 6.05 8.98 1.89
CA ILE A 44 7.44 8.62 1.61
C ILE A 44 7.75 8.72 0.12
N SER A 45 8.98 9.12 -0.20
CA SER A 45 9.45 9.32 -1.57
C SER A 45 9.76 7.99 -2.23
N ILE A 46 8.72 7.29 -2.67
CA ILE A 46 8.80 6.17 -3.63
C ILE A 46 8.13 6.68 -4.90
N GLN A 47 8.95 6.96 -5.90
CA GLN A 47 8.52 7.55 -7.16
C GLN A 47 8.49 6.48 -8.25
N GLY A 48 7.69 6.71 -9.29
CA GLY A 48 7.58 5.82 -10.43
C GLY A 48 6.19 5.92 -11.06
N ASN A 49 5.92 5.01 -12.01
CA ASN A 49 4.67 5.03 -12.77
C ASN A 49 3.65 3.99 -12.31
N PHE A 50 4.10 2.89 -11.72
CA PHE A 50 3.28 1.74 -11.37
C PHE A 50 3.51 1.36 -9.91
N ALA A 51 2.48 1.54 -9.05
CA ALA A 51 2.63 1.34 -7.61
C ALA A 51 3.14 -0.06 -7.26
N ASP A 52 2.58 -1.10 -7.86
CA ASP A 52 2.95 -2.49 -7.58
C ASP A 52 4.45 -2.75 -7.81
N LYS A 53 4.99 -2.27 -8.94
CA LYS A 53 6.39 -2.43 -9.29
C LYS A 53 7.30 -1.73 -8.29
N GLU A 54 7.00 -0.47 -7.98
CA GLU A 54 7.83 0.33 -7.08
C GLU A 54 7.75 -0.18 -5.64
N LEU A 55 6.60 -0.71 -5.22
CA LEU A 55 6.43 -1.39 -3.93
C LEU A 55 7.29 -2.65 -3.85
N ILE A 56 7.28 -3.49 -4.89
CA ILE A 56 8.12 -4.70 -4.96
C ILE A 56 9.60 -4.32 -4.89
N GLU A 57 10.04 -3.31 -5.62
CA GLU A 57 11.43 -2.87 -5.61
C GLU A 57 11.85 -2.28 -4.25
N TYR A 58 10.94 -1.55 -3.60
CA TYR A 58 11.18 -1.03 -2.26
C TYR A 58 11.36 -2.15 -1.23
N VAL A 59 10.52 -3.19 -1.25
CA VAL A 59 10.58 -4.28 -0.26
C VAL A 59 11.79 -5.18 -0.40
N LYS A 60 12.35 -5.32 -1.61
CA LYS A 60 13.62 -6.05 -1.83
C LYS A 60 14.76 -5.48 -1.01
N ASN A 61 14.83 -4.15 -0.95
CA ASN A 61 15.93 -3.42 -0.32
C ASN A 61 15.60 -3.02 1.13
N ASN A 62 14.32 -2.94 1.48
CA ASN A 62 13.82 -2.48 2.76
C ASN A 62 12.76 -3.47 3.25
N ARG A 63 13.14 -4.46 4.06
CA ARG A 63 12.16 -5.39 4.67
C ARG A 63 11.05 -4.60 5.34
N SER A 64 9.85 -4.69 4.80
CA SER A 64 8.71 -3.85 5.18
C SER A 64 7.43 -4.66 5.29
N ILE A 65 6.41 -4.09 5.93
CA ILE A 65 5.05 -4.63 5.91
C ILE A 65 4.26 -3.84 4.86
N VAL A 66 3.74 -4.53 3.84
CA VAL A 66 2.94 -3.89 2.79
C VAL A 66 1.46 -4.17 3.00
N GLY A 67 0.66 -3.11 3.06
CA GLY A 67 -0.80 -3.21 3.08
C GLY A 67 -1.36 -3.46 1.68
N THR A 68 -1.86 -4.66 1.39
CA THR A 68 -2.50 -4.94 0.10
C THR A 68 -3.50 -6.11 0.17
N MET A 69 -4.55 -6.02 -0.65
CA MET A 69 -5.51 -7.11 -0.89
C MET A 69 -5.25 -7.84 -2.20
N ASP A 70 -4.39 -7.32 -3.09
CA ASP A 70 -4.14 -7.91 -4.41
C ASP A 70 -3.39 -9.24 -4.28
N ARG A 71 -3.96 -10.33 -4.82
CA ARG A 71 -3.41 -11.68 -4.69
C ARG A 71 -2.05 -11.84 -5.37
N ALA A 72 -1.84 -11.21 -6.52
CA ALA A 72 -0.59 -11.30 -7.27
C ALA A 72 0.53 -10.50 -6.58
N LEU A 73 0.20 -9.30 -6.10
CA LEU A 73 1.14 -8.47 -5.34
C LEU A 73 1.50 -9.13 -4.01
N LYS A 74 0.53 -9.73 -3.30
CA LYS A 74 0.78 -10.53 -2.09
C LYS A 74 1.79 -11.64 -2.34
N LYS A 75 1.62 -12.41 -3.44
CA LYS A 75 2.56 -13.50 -3.76
C LYS A 75 3.98 -12.96 -3.99
N GLN A 76 4.11 -11.86 -4.72
CA GLN A 76 5.41 -11.26 -5.04
C GLN A 76 6.11 -10.72 -3.79
N ILE A 77 5.41 -9.99 -2.92
CA ILE A 77 6.01 -9.44 -1.68
C ILE A 77 6.52 -10.55 -0.74
N LYS A 78 5.79 -11.67 -0.61
CA LYS A 78 6.25 -12.82 0.19
C LYS A 78 7.50 -13.47 -0.41
N GLN A 79 7.59 -13.55 -1.74
CA GLN A 79 8.78 -14.09 -2.41
C GLN A 79 10.03 -13.24 -2.12
N GLU A 80 9.86 -11.93 -1.92
CA GLU A 80 10.93 -11.02 -1.49
C GLU A 80 11.19 -11.05 0.03
N GLY A 81 10.57 -11.96 0.79
CA GLY A 81 10.80 -12.15 2.22
C GLY A 81 10.22 -11.04 3.11
N SER A 82 9.27 -10.26 2.59
CA SER A 82 8.58 -9.19 3.32
C SER A 82 7.18 -9.62 3.77
N SER A 83 6.65 -8.94 4.78
CA SER A 83 5.34 -9.25 5.36
C SER A 83 4.23 -8.44 4.72
N ILE A 84 3.00 -8.92 4.84
CA ILE A 84 1.81 -8.31 4.24
C ILE A 84 0.75 -8.11 5.30
N LEU A 85 0.15 -6.92 5.30
CA LEU A 85 -1.09 -6.63 6.00
C LEU A 85 -2.25 -6.70 5.00
N SER A 86 -3.26 -7.53 5.24
CA SER A 86 -4.42 -7.68 4.36
C SER A 86 -5.73 -7.68 5.16
N PHE A 87 -6.86 -7.45 4.48
CA PHE A 87 -8.19 -7.61 5.07
C PHE A 87 -8.80 -8.94 4.61
N SER A 88 -9.36 -9.71 5.55
CA SER A 88 -10.07 -10.97 5.29
C SER A 88 -11.11 -11.22 6.37
N GLN A 89 -12.35 -11.53 5.98
CA GLN A 89 -13.45 -11.83 6.90
C GLN A 89 -13.60 -10.78 8.03
N ASP A 90 -13.59 -9.49 7.65
CA ASP A 90 -13.65 -8.33 8.56
C ASP A 90 -12.53 -8.26 9.60
N LYS A 91 -11.42 -8.95 9.34
CA LYS A 91 -10.21 -8.96 10.18
C LYS A 91 -9.00 -8.46 9.40
N ILE A 92 -8.08 -7.85 10.13
CA ILE A 92 -6.74 -7.56 9.64
C ILE A 92 -5.88 -8.81 9.84
N ILE A 93 -5.29 -9.30 8.76
CA ILE A 93 -4.40 -10.47 8.76
C ILE A 93 -2.99 -10.00 8.45
N LEU A 94 -2.03 -10.39 9.29
CA LEU A 94 -0.60 -10.27 9.01
C LEU A 94 -0.10 -11.60 8.46
N GLU A 95 0.43 -11.58 7.24
CA GLU A 95 0.97 -12.74 6.54
C GLU A 95 2.48 -12.54 6.32
N SER A 96 3.29 -13.58 6.47
CA SER A 96 4.74 -13.60 6.16
C SER A 96 5.05 -14.74 5.21
#